data_AF-A0A8J6GL93-F1
#
_entry.id   AF-A0A8J6GL93-F1
#
_cell.length_a   1.000
_cell.length_b   1.000
_cell.length_c   1.000
_cell.angle_alpha   90.00
_cell.angle_beta   90.00
_cell.angle_gamma   90.00
#
_symmetry.space_group_name_H-M   'P 1'
#
loop_
_entity.id
_entity.type
_entity.pdbx_description
1 polymer ?
#
loop_
_entity_poly.entity_id
_entity_poly.type
_entity_poly.pdbx_seq_one_letter_code
_entity_poly.pdbx_strand_id
1 'polypeptide(L)'
;MGAYKYIQELWRKKQSDVMRFLLRVHCWQRRQLSALHRAPHPTRPDKARRLGYKAKQGYVMYRIRPWWPVAANARCPRRELRGLMSAGSKSRGLGKGHKFHHTIGGSCRAACRRRNTLQLHRYR
;
A
#
# COMPACT_ATOMS: atom_id res chain seq x y z
N MET A 1 -12.89 -2.87 -25.72
CA MET A 1 -12.14 -3.46 -24.58
C MET A 1 -10.66 -3.18 -24.78
N GLY A 2 -9.98 -2.47 -23.87
CA GLY A 2 -8.56 -2.12 -24.06
C GLY A 2 -7.59 -3.22 -23.62
N ALA A 3 -6.35 -3.20 -24.15
CA ALA A 3 -5.28 -4.15 -23.83
C ALA A 3 -5.03 -4.32 -22.32
N TYR A 4 -5.16 -3.24 -21.53
CA TYR A 4 -4.99 -3.29 -20.08
C TYR A 4 -6.02 -4.16 -19.35
N LYS A 5 -7.22 -4.36 -19.91
CA LYS A 5 -8.25 -5.24 -19.34
C LYS A 5 -7.79 -6.70 -19.39
N TYR A 6 -7.26 -7.15 -20.52
CA TYR A 6 -6.72 -8.51 -20.68
C TYR A 6 -5.52 -8.77 -19.76
N ILE A 7 -4.61 -7.80 -19.65
CA ILE A 7 -3.49 -7.88 -18.71
C ILE A 7 -4.01 -8.03 -17.27
N GLN A 8 -5.03 -7.26 -16.89
CA GLN A 8 -5.62 -7.36 -15.56
C GLN A 8 -6.25 -8.72 -15.29
N GLU A 9 -6.97 -9.30 -16.25
CA GLU A 9 -7.61 -10.61 -16.15
C GLU A 9 -6.58 -11.73 -16.01
N LEU A 10 -5.51 -11.68 -16.80
CA LEU A 10 -4.38 -12.60 -16.70
C LEU A 10 -3.71 -12.55 -15.32
N TRP A 11 -3.54 -11.36 -14.74
CA TRP A 11 -3.02 -11.19 -13.38
C TRP A 11 -3.98 -11.59 -12.25
N ARG A 12 -5.29 -11.75 -12.53
CA ARG A 12 -6.24 -12.32 -11.55
C ARG A 12 -6.04 -13.85 -11.46
N LYS A 13 -5.75 -14.51 -12.58
CA LYS A 13 -5.47 -15.95 -12.67
C LYS A 13 -4.00 -16.29 -12.41
N LYS A 14 -3.47 -15.97 -11.22
CA LYS A 14 -2.04 -16.20 -10.89
C LYS A 14 -1.63 -17.68 -10.81
N GLN A 15 -2.60 -18.58 -10.68
CA GLN A 15 -2.38 -20.01 -10.52
C GLN A 15 -2.18 -20.74 -11.85
N SER A 16 -2.46 -20.08 -12.99
CA SER A 16 -2.20 -20.68 -14.30
C SER A 16 -0.71 -20.98 -14.49
N ASP A 17 -0.40 -21.97 -15.31
CA ASP A 17 0.97 -22.45 -15.51
C ASP A 17 1.86 -21.35 -16.09
N VAL A 18 1.33 -20.54 -17.01
CA VAL A 18 2.03 -19.37 -17.56
C VAL A 18 2.42 -18.37 -16.46
N MET A 19 1.48 -18.02 -15.56
CA MET A 19 1.75 -17.06 -14.49
C MET A 19 2.71 -17.64 -13.46
N ARG A 20 2.56 -18.92 -13.11
CA ARG A 20 3.48 -19.60 -12.18
C ARG A 20 4.91 -19.64 -12.72
N PHE A 21 5.07 -19.98 -14.00
CA PHE A 21 6.37 -19.98 -14.65
C PHE A 21 7.03 -18.60 -14.62
N LEU A 22 6.33 -17.56 -15.08
CA LEU A 22 6.86 -16.19 -15.08
C LEU A 22 7.18 -15.67 -13.68
N LEU A 23 6.35 -15.98 -12.68
CA LEU A 23 6.58 -15.57 -11.30
C LEU A 23 7.79 -16.28 -10.68
N ARG A 24 8.03 -17.57 -11.01
CA ARG A 24 9.22 -18.32 -10.58
C ARG A 24 10.49 -17.70 -11.14
N VAL A 25 10.54 -17.50 -12.46
CA VAL A 25 11.70 -16.87 -13.14
C VAL A 25 11.98 -15.48 -12.57
N HIS A 26 10.95 -14.63 -12.44
CA HIS A 26 11.11 -13.30 -11.86
C HIS A 26 11.50 -13.33 -10.38
N CYS A 27 11.09 -14.33 -9.60
CA CYS A 27 11.49 -14.46 -8.20
C CYS A 27 12.98 -14.79 -8.11
N TRP A 28 13.44 -15.76 -8.92
CA TRP A 28 14.85 -16.14 -8.99
C TRP A 28 15.75 -14.96 -9.38
N GLN A 29 15.43 -14.24 -10.47
CA GLN A 29 16.19 -13.05 -10.88
C GLN A 29 16.22 -11.99 -9.76
N ARG A 30 15.09 -11.77 -9.09
CA ARG A 30 14.98 -10.80 -7.99
C ARG A 30 15.70 -11.22 -6.73
N ARG A 31 16.11 -12.49 -6.56
CA ARG A 31 16.93 -12.95 -5.43
C ARG A 31 18.40 -12.55 -5.58
N GLN A 32 18.91 -12.49 -6.82
CA GLN A 32 20.29 -12.11 -7.11
C GLN A 32 20.56 -10.60 -6.92
N LEU A 33 19.51 -9.78 -7.05
CA LEU A 33 19.63 -8.33 -6.88
C LEU A 33 19.75 -7.92 -5.40
N SER A 34 20.15 -6.67 -5.14
CA SER A 34 20.14 -6.10 -3.79
C SER A 34 18.72 -5.96 -3.23
N ALA A 35 18.63 -5.88 -1.89
CA ALA A 35 17.35 -5.76 -1.18
C ALA A 35 16.56 -4.50 -1.58
N LEU A 36 17.25 -3.40 -1.92
CA LEU A 36 16.67 -2.18 -2.48
C LEU A 36 17.38 -1.86 -3.80
N HIS A 37 16.64 -1.89 -4.90
CA HIS A 37 17.17 -1.52 -6.23
C HIS A 37 16.17 -0.66 -6.99
N ARG A 38 16.69 0.26 -7.80
CA ARG A 38 15.90 1.10 -8.71
C ARG A 38 15.51 0.31 -9.94
N ALA A 39 14.24 0.39 -10.33
CA ALA A 39 13.74 -0.21 -11.57
C ALA A 39 13.49 0.88 -12.62
N PRO A 40 13.91 0.69 -13.89
CA PRO A 40 13.69 1.68 -14.94
C PRO A 40 12.22 1.81 -15.32
N HIS A 41 11.46 0.71 -15.30
CA HIS A 41 10.03 0.68 -15.62
C HIS A 41 9.27 -0.30 -14.70
N PRO A 42 7.97 -0.06 -14.45
CA PRO A 42 7.17 -0.95 -13.62
C PRO A 42 6.98 -2.30 -14.30
N THR A 43 7.15 -3.39 -13.55
CA THR A 43 6.85 -4.76 -14.04
C THR A 43 5.38 -4.94 -14.40
N ARG A 44 4.50 -4.14 -13.79
CA ARG A 44 3.06 -4.19 -13.98
C ARG A 44 2.49 -2.78 -14.26
N PRO A 45 2.45 -2.34 -15.53
CA PRO A 45 2.03 -0.99 -15.89
C PRO A 45 0.54 -0.74 -15.63
N ASP A 46 -0.35 -1.74 -15.79
CA ASP A 46 -1.79 -1.62 -15.54
C ASP A 46 -2.09 -1.25 -14.08
N LYS A 47 -1.45 -1.95 -13.14
CA LYS A 47 -1.62 -1.70 -11.71
C LYS A 47 -0.94 -0.40 -11.27
N ALA A 48 0.25 -0.12 -11.82
CA ALA A 48 0.96 1.12 -11.52
C ALA A 48 0.10 2.34 -11.86
N ARG A 49 -0.52 2.36 -13.05
CA ARG A 49 -1.41 3.45 -13.47
C ARG A 49 -2.62 3.61 -12.55
N ARG A 50 -3.24 2.51 -12.11
CA ARG A 50 -4.34 2.55 -11.12
C ARG A 50 -3.92 3.15 -9.78
N LEU A 51 -2.66 2.97 -9.39
CA LEU A 51 -2.08 3.55 -8.17
C LEU A 51 -1.58 4.99 -8.34
N GLY A 52 -1.75 5.58 -9.53
CA GLY A 52 -1.38 6.98 -9.81
C GLY A 52 -0.03 7.18 -10.50
N TYR A 53 0.64 6.11 -10.95
CA TYR A 53 1.84 6.25 -11.77
C TYR A 53 1.51 6.82 -13.16
N LYS A 54 2.33 7.76 -13.63
CA LYS A 54 2.33 8.26 -15.00
C LYS A 54 3.72 8.09 -15.60
N ALA A 55 3.80 7.72 -16.87
CA ALA A 55 5.07 7.63 -17.59
C ALA A 55 5.53 9.03 -18.02
N LYS A 56 6.00 9.81 -17.04
CA LYS A 56 6.56 11.15 -17.22
C LYS A 56 7.84 11.25 -16.38
N GLN A 57 8.73 12.16 -16.76
CA GLN A 57 9.92 12.47 -15.96
C GLN A 57 9.49 12.90 -14.54
N GLY A 58 10.25 12.48 -13.52
CA GLY A 58 9.93 12.71 -12.11
C GLY A 58 9.27 11.52 -11.38
N TYR A 59 8.77 10.51 -12.10
CA TYR A 59 8.35 9.25 -11.47
C TYR A 59 9.51 8.26 -11.40
N VAL A 60 9.78 7.74 -10.20
CA VAL A 60 10.83 6.72 -9.97
C VAL A 60 10.21 5.46 -9.38
N MET A 61 10.61 4.30 -9.90
CA MET A 61 10.20 3.01 -9.39
C MET A 61 11.33 2.36 -8.60
N TYR A 62 11.02 1.98 -7.36
CA TYR A 62 11.92 1.18 -6.53
C TYR A 62 11.31 -0.20 -6.31
N ARG A 63 12.18 -1.21 -6.27
CA ARG A 63 11.85 -2.58 -5.88
C ARG A 63 12.52 -2.84 -4.55
N ILE A 64 11.73 -3.25 -3.58
CA ILE A 64 12.17 -3.55 -2.23
C ILE A 64 11.85 -5.01 -1.96
N ARG A 65 12.83 -5.76 -1.47
CA ARG A 65 12.65 -7.09 -0.90
C ARG A 65 12.40 -6.93 0.60
N PRO A 66 11.17 -7.17 1.09
CA PRO A 66 10.92 -7.17 2.52
C PRO A 66 11.48 -8.45 3.15
N TRP A 67 12.08 -8.33 4.32
CA TRP A 67 12.45 -9.44 5.20
C TRP A 67 11.58 -9.32 6.46
N TRP A 68 10.36 -9.87 6.42
CA TRP A 68 9.29 -9.71 7.46
C TRP A 68 8.93 -8.22 7.77
N PRO A 69 7.76 -7.82 8.33
CA PRO A 69 7.01 -6.74 7.69
C PRO A 69 7.46 -5.33 8.08
N VAL A 70 7.33 -4.47 7.06
CA VAL A 70 7.29 -2.99 7.09
C VAL A 70 8.64 -2.29 6.97
N ALA A 71 8.96 -1.87 5.74
CA ALA A 71 9.08 -0.45 5.43
C ALA A 71 9.24 -0.29 3.91
N ALA A 72 8.24 0.31 3.26
CA ALA A 72 8.47 0.95 1.98
C ALA A 72 9.28 2.22 2.27
N ASN A 73 10.28 2.49 1.42
CA ASN A 73 11.11 3.67 1.49
C ASN A 73 11.03 4.34 0.11
N ALA A 74 10.31 5.45 0.00
CA ALA A 74 10.50 6.42 -1.08
C ALA A 74 10.04 7.84 -0.68
N ARG A 75 10.86 8.81 -1.07
CA ARG A 75 10.83 10.23 -0.71
C ARG A 75 9.49 10.93 -1.00
N CYS A 76 8.63 10.93 0.01
CA CYS A 76 7.59 11.93 0.31
C CYS A 76 7.82 12.34 1.77
N PRO A 77 7.47 13.55 2.27
CA PRO A 77 7.66 13.87 3.67
C PRO A 77 6.90 12.88 4.58
N ARG A 78 7.59 11.86 5.10
CA ARG A 78 7.23 10.83 6.10
C ARG A 78 5.77 10.32 6.14
N ARG A 79 5.04 10.22 5.01
CA ARG A 79 3.66 9.66 4.97
C ARG A 79 3.62 8.15 5.26
N GLU A 80 4.65 7.44 4.81
CA GLU A 80 4.90 6.02 5.11
C GLU A 80 4.96 5.78 6.61
N LEU A 81 5.80 6.54 7.31
CA LEU A 81 5.96 6.47 8.77
C LEU A 81 4.69 6.87 9.55
N ARG A 82 3.86 7.76 8.97
CA ARG A 82 2.55 8.14 9.55
C ARG A 82 1.42 7.17 9.22
N GLY A 83 1.68 6.09 8.46
CA GLY A 83 0.67 5.11 8.09
C GLY A 83 -0.46 5.70 7.23
N LEU A 84 -0.16 6.69 6.38
CA LEU A 84 -1.15 7.36 5.52
C LEU A 84 -1.24 6.76 4.11
N MET A 85 -0.35 5.83 3.76
CA MET A 85 -0.46 5.08 2.51
C MET A 85 -1.62 4.10 2.55
N SER A 86 -2.12 3.69 1.39
CA SER A 86 -3.18 2.67 1.29
C SER A 86 -2.86 1.37 2.04
N ALA A 87 -1.59 0.95 2.10
CA ALA A 87 -1.17 -0.21 2.89
C ALA A 87 -1.17 0.08 4.40
N GLY A 88 -0.58 1.21 4.83
CA GLY A 88 -0.52 1.60 6.25
C GLY A 88 -1.87 2.01 6.85
N SER A 89 -2.79 2.55 6.05
CA SER A 89 -4.14 2.90 6.51
C SER A 89 -4.98 1.66 6.86
N LYS A 90 -4.65 0.49 6.30
CA LYS A 90 -5.37 -0.76 6.61
C LYS A 90 -5.10 -1.25 8.04
N SER A 91 -3.87 -1.11 8.54
CA SER A 91 -3.56 -1.48 9.92
C SER A 91 -4.19 -0.52 10.94
N ARG A 92 -4.57 0.68 10.52
CA ARG A 92 -5.22 1.68 11.39
C ARG A 92 -6.69 1.40 11.69
N GLY A 93 -7.33 0.43 11.03
CA GLY A 93 -8.72 0.06 11.30
C GLY A 93 -9.72 1.21 11.10
N LEU A 94 -9.47 2.06 10.11
CA LEU A 94 -10.39 3.16 9.76
C LEU A 94 -11.54 2.62 8.90
N GLY A 95 -12.76 3.05 9.18
CA GLY A 95 -13.94 2.67 8.41
C GLY A 95 -15.22 3.33 8.91
N LYS A 96 -16.34 2.99 8.28
CA LYS A 96 -17.68 3.46 8.65
C LYS A 96 -18.54 2.27 9.10
N GLY A 97 -19.44 2.51 10.05
CA GLY A 97 -20.37 1.51 10.58
C GLY A 97 -19.94 0.94 11.94
N HIS A 98 -20.79 0.06 12.49
CA HIS A 98 -20.67 -0.45 13.86
C HIS A 98 -19.33 -1.17 14.14
N LYS A 99 -18.68 -1.75 13.13
CA LYS A 99 -17.39 -2.44 13.30
C LYS A 99 -16.21 -1.50 13.58
N PHE A 100 -16.37 -0.19 13.43
CA PHE A 100 -15.28 0.80 13.52
C PHE A 100 -15.41 1.77 14.70
N HIS A 101 -16.11 1.37 15.77
CA HIS A 101 -16.30 2.21 16.96
C HIS A 101 -15.00 2.62 17.65
N HIS A 102 -13.96 1.78 17.57
CA HIS A 102 -12.65 2.06 18.18
C HIS A 102 -11.92 3.23 17.53
N THR A 103 -12.27 3.64 16.30
CA THR A 103 -11.57 4.70 15.55
C THR A 103 -12.42 5.95 15.30
N ILE A 104 -13.57 6.08 15.98
CA ILE A 104 -14.44 7.26 15.88
C ILE A 104 -13.67 8.53 16.31
N GLY A 105 -13.64 9.54 15.44
CA GLY A 105 -12.83 10.75 15.64
C GLY A 105 -11.43 10.67 15.02
N GLY A 106 -11.15 9.66 14.20
CA GLY A 106 -10.00 9.60 13.28
C GLY A 106 -8.83 8.71 13.71
N SER A 107 -8.74 8.34 14.99
CA SER A 107 -7.75 7.36 15.48
C SER A 107 -8.20 6.71 16.79
N CYS A 108 -7.64 5.54 17.12
CA CYS A 108 -7.91 4.86 18.39
C CYS A 108 -7.56 5.74 19.60
N ARG A 109 -6.40 6.42 19.54
CA ARG A 109 -5.96 7.32 20.62
C ARG A 109 -6.90 8.52 20.77
N ALA A 110 -7.37 9.11 19.67
CA ALA A 110 -8.34 10.21 19.73
C ALA A 110 -9.70 9.75 20.30
N ALA A 111 -10.17 8.56 19.92
CA ALA A 111 -11.40 7.98 20.46
C ALA A 111 -11.29 7.72 21.97
N CYS A 112 -10.17 7.13 22.41
CA CYS A 112 -9.88 6.88 23.83
C CYS A 112 -9.81 8.19 24.62
N ARG A 113 -9.06 9.19 24.13
CA ARG A 113 -8.94 10.50 24.78
C ARG A 113 -10.31 11.14 25.02
N ARG A 114 -11.17 11.16 23.99
CA ARG A 114 -12.51 11.74 24.10
C ARG A 114 -13.43 11.02 25.09
N ARG A 115 -13.31 9.69 25.22
CA ARG A 115 -14.11 8.91 26.18
C ARG A 115 -13.65 9.10 27.62
N ASN A 116 -12.37 9.33 27.83
CA ASN A 116 -11.77 9.43 29.16
C ASN A 116 -11.64 10.88 29.66
N THR A 117 -11.96 11.89 28.84
CA THR A 117 -11.98 13.30 29.25
C THR A 117 -13.36 13.69 29.78
N LEU A 118 -13.43 14.07 31.05
CA LEU A 118 -14.60 14.70 31.65
C LEU A 118 -14.75 16.14 31.14
N GLN A 119 -15.95 16.53 30.69
CA GLN A 119 -16.25 17.92 30.34
C GLN A 119 -16.79 18.64 31.59
N LEU A 120 -16.10 19.69 32.01
CA LEU A 120 -16.51 20.54 33.13
C LEU A 120 -16.97 21.89 32.57
N HIS A 121 -18.28 22.05 32.40
CA HIS A 121 -18.88 23.30 31.96
C HIS A 121 -18.94 24.31 33.12
N ARG A 122 -18.78 25.61 32.82
CA ARG A 122 -18.78 26.70 33.81
C ARG A 122 -20.07 26.74 34.63
N TYR A 123 -21.18 26.38 34.00
CA TYR A 123 -22.47 26.19 34.63
C TYR A 123 -22.88 24.75 34.36
N ARG A 124 -23.39 24.08 35.40
CA ARG A 124 -23.95 22.74 35.33
C ARG A 124 -25.46 22.82 35.36
#